data_AF-A0A9P1M862-F1
#
_entry.id   AF-A0A9P1M862-F1
#
_cell.length_a   1.000
_cell.length_b   1.000
_cell.length_c   1.000
_cell.angle_alpha   90.00
_cell.angle_beta   90.00
_cell.angle_gamma   90.00
#
_symmetry.space_group_name_H-M   'P 1'
#
loop_
_entity.id
_entity.type
_entity.pdbx_description
1 polymer ?
#
loop_
_entity_poly.entity_id
_entity_poly.type
_entity_poly.pdbx_seq_one_letter_code
_entity_poly.pdbx_strand_id
1 'polypeptide(L)'
;MPLEIYLTSSKFYPGAPEKNTKDMLLEALAAWKQRDVKDPIKHILLSTVIEKFRKMTVELHEENFLEGLPFCLTHPDLAPRNLLVSDREKSSLSGILDWDGATFAPIFMACEPPYWLWAYEEEMDEDMEELIEWEKQVQYREANLKCHGMKLKKLFDKAAGQEYQRFAYAPQYVLARRLVRFILEGMRSNEDFQEAQEMLIEWGRIRQEKPTYISPPEEQPARSWRNIISNLGRRLKLAKNWGNK
;
A
#
# COMPACT_ATOMS: atom_id res chain seq x y z
N MET A 1 2.40 31.88 10.05
CA MET A 1 2.40 31.23 11.38
C MET A 1 2.39 29.73 11.13
N PRO A 2 3.33 28.95 11.67
CA PRO A 2 3.26 27.50 11.56
C PRO A 2 2.14 27.01 12.47
N LEU A 3 1.22 26.25 11.88
CA LEU A 3 0.02 25.70 12.52
C LEU A 3 0.35 24.28 12.97
N GLU A 4 0.76 24.11 14.23
CA GLU A 4 0.91 22.78 14.82
C GLU A 4 -0.47 22.12 14.96
N ILE A 5 -0.66 21.00 14.28
CA ILE A 5 -1.86 20.16 14.36
C ILE A 5 -1.50 18.98 15.25
N TYR A 6 -2.17 18.87 16.40
CA TYR A 6 -2.13 17.67 17.22
C TYR A 6 -3.51 17.04 17.16
N LEU A 7 -3.69 16.02 16.31
CA LEU A 7 -4.78 15.06 16.46
C LEU A 7 -4.24 13.88 17.25
N THR A 8 -4.82 13.62 18.43
CA THR A 8 -4.46 12.48 19.26
C THR A 8 -4.85 11.18 18.54
N SER A 9 -3.84 10.37 18.23
CA SER A 9 -3.97 9.05 17.62
C SER A 9 -4.66 8.09 18.58
N SER A 10 -5.97 7.90 18.40
CA SER A 10 -6.66 6.70 18.86
C SER A 10 -6.60 5.70 17.70
N LYS A 11 -5.77 4.65 17.83
CA LYS A 11 -5.61 3.61 16.81
C LYS A 11 -6.96 2.94 16.58
N PHE A 12 -7.51 3.07 15.38
CA PHE A 12 -8.70 2.35 14.95
C PHE A 12 -8.28 0.96 14.46
N TYR A 13 -8.82 -0.09 15.07
CA TYR A 13 -8.59 -1.47 14.66
C TYR A 13 -9.83 -1.99 13.94
N PRO A 14 -9.85 -2.07 12.60
CA PRO A 14 -10.94 -2.72 11.90
C PRO A 14 -10.98 -4.21 12.28
N GLY A 15 -12.12 -4.71 12.77
CA GLY A 15 -12.32 -6.15 12.98
C GLY A 15 -12.46 -6.90 11.64
N ALA A 16 -11.93 -8.12 11.56
CA ALA A 16 -12.10 -9.06 10.43
C ALA A 16 -13.24 -10.08 10.70
N PRO A 17 -13.80 -10.85 9.73
CA PRO A 17 -14.02 -10.65 8.29
C PRO A 17 -15.48 -11.01 7.87
N GLU A 18 -16.52 -10.50 8.54
CA GLU A 18 -17.91 -10.66 8.04
C GLU A 18 -18.32 -9.56 7.06
N LYS A 19 -17.61 -8.43 7.09
CA LYS A 19 -17.92 -7.24 6.30
C LYS A 19 -16.99 -7.14 5.08
N ASN A 20 -17.54 -6.74 3.95
CA ASN A 20 -16.73 -6.46 2.76
C ASN A 20 -15.86 -5.20 2.99
N THR A 21 -14.82 -5.02 2.17
CA THR A 21 -13.87 -3.91 2.29
C THR A 21 -14.53 -2.53 2.32
N LYS A 22 -15.59 -2.32 1.51
CA LYS A 22 -16.31 -1.04 1.49
C LYS A 22 -16.91 -0.72 2.85
N ASP A 23 -17.63 -1.67 3.44
CA ASP A 23 -18.34 -1.44 4.69
C ASP A 23 -17.36 -1.15 5.84
N MET A 24 -16.23 -1.87 5.88
CA MET A 24 -15.14 -1.59 6.81
C MET A 24 -14.63 -0.14 6.69
N LEU A 25 -14.36 0.33 5.48
CA LEU A 25 -13.85 1.69 5.25
C LEU A 25 -14.89 2.76 5.60
N LEU A 26 -16.17 2.55 5.23
CA LEU A 26 -17.25 3.48 5.53
C LEU A 26 -17.50 3.60 7.04
N GLU A 27 -17.43 2.49 7.78
CA GLU A 27 -17.54 2.50 9.24
C GLU A 27 -16.37 3.23 9.89
N ALA A 28 -15.15 2.99 9.42
CA ALA A 28 -13.97 3.67 9.92
C ALA A 28 -14.02 5.18 9.68
N LEU A 29 -14.47 5.61 8.49
CA LEU A 29 -14.68 7.02 8.15
C LEU A 29 -15.80 7.65 8.99
N ALA A 30 -16.88 6.92 9.26
CA ALA A 30 -17.96 7.38 10.14
C ALA A 30 -17.46 7.57 11.58
N ALA A 31 -16.67 6.63 12.10
CA ALA A 31 -16.04 6.73 13.41
C ALA A 31 -15.04 7.89 13.47
N TRP A 32 -14.27 8.12 12.40
CA TRP A 32 -13.35 9.25 12.31
C TRP A 32 -14.09 10.59 12.33
N LYS A 33 -15.24 10.71 11.64
CA LYS A 33 -16.06 11.93 11.64
C LYS A 33 -16.61 12.29 13.02
N GLN A 34 -16.83 11.29 13.87
CA GLN A 34 -17.36 11.48 15.23
C GLN A 34 -16.27 11.87 16.24
N ARG A 35 -14.99 11.92 15.84
CA ARG A 35 -13.92 12.33 16.76
C ARG A 35 -14.07 13.80 17.13
N ASP A 36 -13.94 14.07 18.42
CA ASP A 36 -14.05 15.43 18.95
C ASP A 36 -12.89 16.30 18.45
N VAL A 37 -13.22 17.34 17.68
CA VAL A 37 -12.27 18.33 17.21
C VAL A 37 -12.60 19.65 17.89
N LYS A 38 -11.73 20.08 18.80
CA LYS A 38 -11.90 21.29 19.62
C LYS A 38 -12.06 22.57 18.80
N ASP A 39 -11.54 22.59 17.58
CA ASP A 39 -11.58 23.73 16.67
C ASP A 39 -12.73 23.54 15.65
N PRO A 40 -13.77 24.38 15.68
CA PRO A 40 -14.92 24.27 14.79
C PRO A 40 -14.57 24.38 13.29
N ILE A 41 -13.56 25.19 12.92
CA ILE A 41 -13.15 25.35 11.53
C ILE A 41 -12.46 24.08 11.06
N LYS A 42 -11.55 23.53 11.89
CA LYS A 42 -10.89 22.24 11.60
C LYS A 42 -11.91 21.11 11.50
N HIS A 43 -12.92 21.10 12.38
CA HIS A 43 -14.00 20.12 12.33
C HIS A 43 -14.76 20.16 10.98
N ILE A 44 -15.07 21.36 10.48
CA ILE A 44 -15.76 21.54 9.19
C ILE A 44 -14.89 21.06 8.02
N LEU A 45 -13.60 21.43 8.01
CA LEU A 45 -12.68 21.02 6.95
C LEU A 45 -12.46 19.50 6.94
N LEU A 46 -12.21 18.91 8.11
CA LEU A 46 -12.07 17.46 8.28
C LEU A 46 -13.34 16.73 7.85
N SER A 47 -14.51 17.20 8.30
CA SER A 47 -15.80 16.63 7.91
C SER A 47 -16.00 16.64 6.38
N THR A 48 -15.58 17.72 5.72
CA THR A 48 -15.67 17.85 4.26
C THR A 48 -14.77 16.83 3.56
N VAL A 49 -13.54 16.63 4.03
CA VAL A 49 -12.62 15.61 3.49
C VAL A 49 -13.19 14.21 3.71
N ILE A 50 -13.68 13.91 4.91
CA ILE A 50 -14.24 12.60 5.23
C ILE A 50 -15.43 12.27 4.32
N GLU A 51 -16.34 13.21 4.06
CA GLU A 51 -17.44 12.94 3.12
C GLU A 51 -16.95 12.67 1.69
N LYS A 52 -15.90 13.37 1.24
CA LYS A 52 -15.27 13.09 -0.06
C LYS A 52 -14.62 11.70 -0.09
N PHE A 53 -13.96 11.27 1.00
CA PHE A 53 -13.42 9.92 1.14
C PHE A 53 -14.51 8.84 1.17
N ARG A 54 -15.64 9.11 1.83
CA ARG A 54 -16.80 8.19 1.80
C ARG A 54 -17.34 8.03 0.39
N LYS A 55 -17.47 9.13 -0.35
CA LYS A 55 -17.86 9.11 -1.77
C LYS A 55 -16.86 8.29 -2.61
N MET A 56 -15.56 8.56 -2.48
CA MET A 56 -14.52 7.80 -3.17
C MET A 56 -14.56 6.31 -2.85
N THR A 57 -14.82 5.94 -1.59
CA THR A 57 -14.96 4.53 -1.16
C THR A 57 -16.11 3.83 -1.89
N VAL A 58 -17.26 4.48 -2.01
CA VAL A 58 -18.41 3.95 -2.74
C VAL A 58 -18.07 3.77 -4.21
N GLU A 59 -17.43 4.78 -4.83
CA GLU A 59 -17.06 4.74 -6.24
C GLU A 59 -16.03 3.63 -6.54
N LEU A 60 -15.01 3.46 -5.69
CA LEU A 60 -14.05 2.35 -5.79
C LEU A 60 -14.74 0.98 -5.71
N HIS A 61 -15.79 0.85 -4.91
CA HIS A 61 -16.55 -0.38 -4.81
C HIS A 61 -17.43 -0.62 -6.05
N GLU A 62 -18.15 0.40 -6.52
CA GLU A 62 -18.99 0.32 -7.73
C GLU A 62 -18.17 -0.04 -8.98
N GLU A 63 -16.91 0.36 -9.01
CA GLU A 63 -15.96 0.02 -10.07
C GLU A 63 -15.22 -1.32 -9.83
N ASN A 64 -15.68 -2.14 -8.88
CA ASN A 64 -15.17 -3.48 -8.54
C ASN A 64 -13.72 -3.52 -8.03
N PHE A 65 -13.19 -2.42 -7.50
CA PHE A 65 -11.84 -2.42 -6.90
C PHE A 65 -11.84 -3.00 -5.48
N LEU A 66 -12.96 -2.92 -4.76
CA LEU A 66 -13.05 -3.33 -3.34
C LEU A 66 -13.80 -4.66 -3.10
N GLU A 67 -14.46 -5.20 -4.12
CA GLU A 67 -15.27 -6.42 -4.01
C GLU A 67 -14.40 -7.68 -3.97
N GLY A 68 -14.79 -8.64 -3.11
CA GLY A 68 -14.20 -9.99 -3.09
C GLY A 68 -12.72 -10.07 -2.70
N LEU A 69 -12.13 -8.98 -2.20
CA LEU A 69 -10.72 -8.95 -1.87
C LEU A 69 -10.41 -9.81 -0.63
N PRO A 70 -9.37 -10.66 -0.68
CA PRO A 70 -8.93 -11.36 0.50
C PRO A 70 -8.31 -10.37 1.49
N PHE A 71 -8.49 -10.67 2.78
CA PHE A 71 -7.83 -9.97 3.86
C PHE A 71 -6.58 -10.72 4.29
N CYS A 72 -5.52 -9.98 4.60
CA CYS A 72 -4.27 -10.53 5.11
C CYS A 72 -3.79 -9.70 6.31
N LEU A 73 -2.92 -10.31 7.12
CA LEU A 73 -2.15 -9.56 8.09
C LEU A 73 -1.12 -8.73 7.33
N THR A 74 -1.25 -7.40 7.39
CA THR A 74 -0.37 -6.46 6.71
C THR A 74 0.60 -5.83 7.70
N HIS A 75 1.87 -5.78 7.29
CA HIS A 75 2.92 -5.04 7.98
C HIS A 75 2.92 -3.59 7.47
N PRO A 76 2.69 -2.57 8.31
CA PRO A 76 2.54 -1.19 7.87
C PRO A 76 3.86 -0.55 7.39
N ASP A 77 5.00 -1.05 7.89
CA ASP A 77 6.31 -0.46 7.62
C ASP A 77 7.34 -1.52 7.17
N LEU A 78 7.11 -2.13 6.00
CA LEU A 78 8.00 -3.17 5.48
C LEU A 78 9.26 -2.57 4.82
N ALA A 79 10.13 -2.00 5.66
CA ALA A 79 11.39 -1.36 5.30
C ALA A 79 12.61 -2.27 5.57
N PRO A 80 13.79 -2.00 4.97
CA PRO A 80 15.00 -2.82 5.18
C PRO A 80 15.38 -3.03 6.65
N ARG A 81 15.21 -2.00 7.49
CA ARG A 81 15.45 -2.05 8.94
C ARG A 81 14.64 -3.13 9.67
N ASN A 82 13.49 -3.51 9.11
CA ASN A 82 12.56 -4.48 9.68
C ASN A 82 12.74 -5.89 9.11
N LEU A 83 13.77 -6.13 8.29
CA LEU A 83 14.07 -7.43 7.70
C LEU A 83 15.36 -8.02 8.31
N LEU A 84 15.26 -9.25 8.82
CA LEU A 84 16.43 -10.02 9.26
C LEU A 84 16.90 -10.94 8.13
N VAL A 85 18.20 -10.89 7.83
CA VAL A 85 18.83 -11.77 6.84
C VAL A 85 19.73 -12.75 7.56
N SER A 86 19.69 -14.03 7.18
CA SER A 86 20.54 -15.06 7.76
C SER A 86 21.96 -14.97 7.19
N ASP A 87 22.95 -14.96 8.08
CA ASP A 87 24.36 -15.11 7.69
C ASP A 87 24.70 -16.54 7.25
N ARG A 88 23.90 -17.54 7.69
CA ARG A 88 24.18 -18.97 7.48
C ARG A 88 23.73 -19.46 6.11
N GLU A 89 22.57 -19.01 5.66
CA GLU A 89 22.04 -19.27 4.33
C GLU A 89 22.08 -17.93 3.57
N LYS A 90 23.15 -17.70 2.79
CA LYS A 90 23.38 -16.45 2.06
C LYS A 90 22.09 -15.95 1.41
N SER A 91 21.68 -14.74 1.79
CA SER A 91 20.52 -14.03 1.23
C SER A 91 19.16 -14.66 1.50
N SER A 92 19.01 -15.42 2.59
CA SER A 92 17.70 -15.87 3.07
C SER A 92 17.13 -14.91 4.12
N LEU A 93 15.86 -14.55 3.98
CA LEU A 93 15.11 -13.82 5.00
C LEU A 93 14.88 -14.77 6.19
N SER A 94 15.37 -14.40 7.37
CA SER A 94 15.25 -15.18 8.61
C SER A 94 14.11 -14.69 9.52
N GLY A 95 13.66 -13.45 9.36
CA GLY A 95 12.58 -12.88 10.15
C GLY A 95 12.14 -11.50 9.69
N ILE A 96 10.98 -11.06 10.19
CA ILE A 96 10.43 -9.72 10.03
C ILE A 96 10.18 -9.17 11.43
N LEU A 97 10.70 -7.99 11.71
CA LEU A 97 10.58 -7.27 12.99
C LEU A 97 9.48 -6.21 12.94
N ASP A 98 9.23 -5.57 14.08
CA ASP A 98 8.40 -4.36 14.19
C ASP A 98 6.95 -4.51 13.70
N TRP A 99 6.26 -5.51 14.23
CA TRP A 99 4.83 -5.76 13.95
C TRP A 99 3.90 -4.77 14.69
N ASP A 100 4.42 -3.69 15.25
CA ASP A 100 3.62 -2.70 15.96
C ASP A 100 2.75 -1.93 14.95
N GLY A 101 1.42 -2.09 15.09
CA GLY A 101 0.47 -1.54 14.12
C GLY A 101 0.10 -2.49 12.98
N ALA A 102 0.57 -3.74 13.02
CA ALA A 102 0.08 -4.78 12.13
C ALA A 102 -1.45 -4.85 12.16
N THR A 103 -2.06 -4.86 10.97
CA THR A 103 -3.51 -4.73 10.81
C THR A 103 -4.01 -5.79 9.83
N PHE A 104 -5.19 -6.36 10.10
CA PHE A 104 -5.89 -7.16 9.11
C PHE A 104 -6.53 -6.21 8.08
N ALA A 105 -6.01 -6.23 6.86
CA ALA A 105 -6.42 -5.30 5.82
C ALA A 105 -6.58 -6.03 4.46
N PRO A 106 -7.28 -5.41 3.50
CA PRO A 106 -7.39 -5.96 2.15
C PRO A 106 -6.01 -6.17 1.52
N ILE A 107 -5.86 -7.22 0.71
CA ILE A 107 -4.57 -7.67 0.16
C ILE A 107 -3.77 -6.57 -0.55
N PHE A 108 -4.42 -5.59 -1.17
CA PHE A 108 -3.73 -4.48 -1.83
C PHE A 108 -2.87 -3.66 -0.87
N MET A 109 -3.16 -3.68 0.43
CA MET A 109 -2.35 -3.04 1.47
C MET A 109 -1.01 -3.75 1.68
N ALA A 110 -0.94 -5.07 1.47
CA ALA A 110 0.30 -5.83 1.54
C ALA A 110 1.09 -5.84 0.23
N CYS A 111 0.55 -5.25 -0.85
CA CYS A 111 1.19 -5.17 -2.16
C CYS A 111 1.84 -3.81 -2.42
N GLU A 112 2.18 -3.07 -1.37
CA GLU A 112 2.94 -1.84 -1.52
C GLU A 112 4.33 -2.13 -2.13
N PRO A 113 4.71 -1.46 -3.23
CA PRO A 113 6.00 -1.69 -3.85
C PRO A 113 7.15 -1.33 -2.91
N PRO A 114 8.14 -2.22 -2.70
CA PRO A 114 9.34 -1.91 -1.93
C PRO A 114 10.26 -0.98 -2.73
N TYR A 115 9.85 0.28 -2.93
CA TYR A 115 10.59 1.23 -3.74
C TYR A 115 12.04 1.41 -3.27
N TRP A 116 12.28 1.30 -1.97
CA TRP A 116 13.62 1.29 -1.37
C TRP A 116 14.56 0.26 -2.02
N LEU A 117 14.04 -0.80 -2.63
CA LEU A 117 14.86 -1.84 -3.24
C LEU A 117 15.50 -1.39 -4.56
N TRP A 118 14.83 -0.55 -5.35
CA TRP A 118 15.27 -0.18 -6.70
C TRP A 118 15.35 1.33 -6.95
N ALA A 119 14.82 2.15 -6.05
CA ALA A 119 14.89 3.61 -6.08
C ALA A 119 15.87 4.16 -5.04
N TYR A 120 16.79 3.32 -4.53
CA TYR A 120 17.85 3.76 -3.62
C TYR A 120 18.87 4.61 -4.40
N GLU A 121 19.05 5.86 -3.97
CA GLU A 121 20.11 6.74 -4.45
C GLU A 121 21.23 6.75 -3.41
N GLU A 122 22.44 6.31 -3.80
CA GLU A 122 23.62 6.21 -2.92
C GLU A 122 24.06 7.55 -2.28
N GLU A 123 23.50 8.68 -2.74
CA GLU A 123 23.81 10.04 -2.27
C GLU A 123 22.71 10.62 -1.36
N MET A 124 21.72 9.83 -0.98
CA MET A 124 20.67 10.28 -0.05
C MET A 124 21.13 10.15 1.39
N ASP A 125 21.40 11.29 2.03
CA ASP A 125 21.67 11.38 3.47
C ASP A 125 20.51 10.77 4.30
N GLU A 126 20.81 10.26 5.50
CA GLU A 126 19.81 9.64 6.41
C GLU A 126 18.64 10.62 6.73
N ASP A 127 18.89 11.93 6.73
CA ASP A 127 17.86 12.97 6.91
C ASP A 127 16.94 13.15 5.67
N MET A 128 17.39 12.74 4.49
CA MET A 128 16.57 12.67 3.27
C MET A 128 15.68 11.42 3.23
N GLU A 129 15.94 10.42 4.08
CA GLU A 129 15.09 9.25 4.27
C GLU A 129 13.76 9.62 4.97
N GLU A 130 13.78 10.68 5.79
CA GLU A 130 12.62 11.28 6.46
C GLU A 130 11.87 12.29 5.55
N LEU A 131 12.59 12.98 4.64
CA LEU A 131 12.03 13.86 3.60
C LEU A 131 11.44 13.11 2.38
N ILE A 132 11.55 11.78 2.34
CA ILE A 132 10.80 10.93 1.42
C ILE A 132 9.33 10.94 1.86
N GLU A 133 8.62 12.00 1.54
CA GLU A 133 7.17 12.05 1.69
C GLU A 133 6.55 11.12 0.63
N TRP A 134 5.96 10.03 1.13
CA TRP A 134 5.60 8.84 0.35
C TRP A 134 4.59 9.15 -0.78
N GLU A 135 4.72 8.40 -1.88
CA GLU A 135 3.81 8.30 -3.03
C GLU A 135 3.75 9.41 -4.09
N LYS A 136 4.02 10.70 -3.81
CA LYS A 136 4.19 11.70 -4.90
C LYS A 136 5.37 11.39 -5.82
N GLN A 137 6.26 10.51 -5.38
CA GLN A 137 7.41 10.07 -6.13
C GLN A 137 7.22 8.73 -6.88
N VAL A 138 6.04 8.11 -6.99
CA VAL A 138 5.93 6.88 -7.82
C VAL A 138 6.30 7.18 -9.27
N GLN A 139 5.74 8.27 -9.83
CA GLN A 139 6.01 8.70 -11.20
C GLN A 139 7.42 9.30 -11.36
N TYR A 140 7.92 10.01 -10.35
CA TYR A 140 9.28 10.56 -10.34
C TYR A 140 10.36 9.47 -10.20
N ARG A 141 10.16 8.49 -9.30
CA ARG A 141 11.06 7.34 -9.11
C ARG A 141 11.10 6.49 -10.36
N GLU A 142 9.96 6.24 -11.02
CA GLU A 142 9.96 5.47 -12.26
C GLU A 142 10.70 6.18 -13.40
N ALA A 143 10.54 7.51 -13.53
CA ALA A 143 11.22 8.32 -14.52
C ALA A 143 12.75 8.44 -14.27
N ASN A 144 13.17 8.37 -13.01
CA ASN A 144 14.57 8.56 -12.59
C ASN A 144 15.30 7.26 -12.21
N LEU A 145 14.67 6.09 -12.38
CA LEU A 145 15.31 4.79 -12.17
C LEU A 145 16.56 4.68 -13.06
N LYS A 146 17.75 4.64 -12.43
CA LYS A 146 18.99 4.25 -13.11
C LYS A 146 18.81 2.87 -13.75
N CYS A 147 19.60 2.58 -14.79
CA CYS A 147 19.55 1.31 -15.54
C CYS A 147 19.58 0.05 -14.64
N HIS A 148 20.27 0.11 -13.49
CA HIS A 148 20.28 -0.98 -12.52
C HIS A 148 18.94 -1.14 -11.78
N GLY A 149 18.36 -0.06 -11.24
CA GLY A 149 17.07 -0.09 -10.56
C GLY A 149 15.95 -0.61 -11.46
N MET A 150 15.92 -0.21 -12.75
CA MET A 150 14.92 -0.72 -13.70
C MET A 150 15.03 -2.23 -13.90
N LYS A 151 16.25 -2.78 -13.92
CA LYS A 151 16.46 -4.24 -14.04
C LYS A 151 15.97 -4.95 -12.80
N LEU A 152 16.23 -4.41 -11.62
CA LEU A 152 15.81 -4.98 -10.35
C LEU A 152 14.28 -4.96 -10.20
N LYS A 153 13.63 -3.84 -10.53
CA LYS A 153 12.16 -3.74 -10.59
C LYS A 153 11.57 -4.79 -11.53
N LYS A 154 12.10 -4.91 -12.76
CA LYS A 154 11.62 -5.93 -13.73
C LYS A 154 11.76 -7.36 -13.21
N LEU A 155 12.88 -7.67 -12.53
CA LEU A 155 13.10 -8.98 -11.93
C LEU A 155 12.10 -9.24 -10.80
N PHE A 156 11.86 -8.24 -9.95
CA PHE A 156 10.90 -8.30 -8.86
C PHE A 156 9.48 -8.49 -9.40
N ASP A 157 9.02 -7.64 -10.31
CA ASP A 157 7.68 -7.70 -10.91
C ASP A 157 7.41 -9.06 -11.56
N LYS A 158 8.41 -9.60 -12.26
CA LYS A 158 8.34 -10.94 -12.85
C LYS A 158 8.22 -12.04 -11.79
N ALA A 159 8.90 -11.91 -10.66
CA ALA A 159 8.86 -12.88 -9.57
C ALA A 159 7.56 -12.79 -8.74
N ALA A 160 7.07 -11.58 -8.49
CA ALA A 160 5.86 -11.30 -7.74
C ALA A 160 4.58 -11.67 -8.49
N GLY A 161 4.60 -11.56 -9.83
CA GLY A 161 3.50 -11.96 -10.70
C GLY A 161 2.49 -10.84 -10.98
N GLN A 162 1.56 -11.13 -11.90
CA GLN A 162 0.63 -10.11 -12.44
C GLN A 162 -0.39 -9.62 -11.41
N GLU A 163 -0.85 -10.49 -10.50
CA GLU A 163 -1.81 -10.11 -9.46
C GLU A 163 -1.20 -9.11 -8.48
N TYR A 164 0.06 -9.34 -8.05
CA TYR A 164 0.81 -8.36 -7.28
C TYR A 164 0.91 -7.04 -8.03
N GLN A 165 1.34 -7.07 -9.31
CA GLN A 165 1.49 -5.84 -10.11
C GLN A 165 0.19 -5.05 -10.25
N ARG A 166 -0.95 -5.74 -10.41
CA ARG A 166 -2.27 -5.11 -10.42
C ARG A 166 -2.52 -4.35 -9.11
N PHE A 167 -2.37 -5.01 -7.97
CA PHE A 167 -2.59 -4.36 -6.67
C PHE A 167 -1.56 -3.28 -6.36
N ALA A 168 -0.30 -3.49 -6.74
CA ALA A 168 0.82 -2.61 -6.51
C ALA A 168 0.72 -1.30 -7.30
N TYR A 169 0.39 -1.37 -8.60
CA TYR A 169 0.61 -0.25 -9.52
C TYR A 169 -0.65 0.34 -10.14
N ALA A 170 -1.80 -0.36 -10.10
CA ALA A 170 -3.01 0.25 -10.65
C ALA A 170 -3.37 1.51 -9.86
N PRO A 171 -3.61 2.67 -10.52
CA PRO A 171 -3.85 3.94 -9.84
C PRO A 171 -4.93 3.87 -8.77
N GLN A 172 -5.97 3.07 -9.00
CA GLN A 172 -7.09 2.89 -8.07
C GLN A 172 -6.66 2.22 -6.77
N TYR A 173 -5.75 1.23 -6.83
CA TYR A 173 -5.22 0.58 -5.63
C TYR A 173 -4.16 1.41 -4.91
N VAL A 174 -3.41 2.26 -5.63
CA VAL A 174 -2.53 3.27 -5.03
C VAL A 174 -3.35 4.22 -4.17
N LEU A 175 -4.42 4.79 -4.72
CA LEU A 175 -5.27 5.69 -3.94
C LEU A 175 -6.09 4.97 -2.85
N ALA A 176 -6.49 3.72 -3.07
CA ALA A 176 -7.14 2.93 -2.04
C ALA A 176 -6.21 2.68 -0.84
N ARG A 177 -4.91 2.43 -1.06
CA ARG A 177 -3.93 2.34 0.04
C ARG A 177 -3.81 3.64 0.81
N ARG A 178 -3.69 4.78 0.11
CA ARG A 178 -3.65 6.12 0.72
C ARG A 178 -4.86 6.41 1.58
N LEU A 179 -6.05 6.11 1.06
CA LEU A 179 -7.30 6.22 1.80
C LEU A 179 -7.26 5.39 3.11
N VAL A 180 -6.80 4.15 3.05
CA VAL A 180 -6.68 3.29 4.24
C VAL A 180 -5.68 3.88 5.23
N ARG A 181 -4.53 4.40 4.77
CA ARG A 181 -3.54 5.06 5.62
C ARG A 181 -4.15 6.25 6.37
N PHE A 182 -4.85 7.15 5.68
CA PHE A 182 -5.56 8.27 6.33
C PHE A 182 -6.56 7.80 7.38
N ILE A 183 -7.26 6.69 7.13
CA ILE A 183 -8.20 6.11 8.09
C ILE A 183 -7.48 5.57 9.33
N LEU A 184 -6.35 4.88 9.16
CA LEU A 184 -5.61 4.27 10.26
C LEU A 184 -4.84 5.32 11.09
N GLU A 185 -4.24 6.29 10.42
CA GLU A 185 -3.28 7.22 11.05
C GLU A 185 -3.91 8.57 11.41
N GLY A 186 -5.00 8.96 10.74
CA GLY A 186 -5.60 10.28 10.80
C GLY A 186 -4.90 11.30 9.90
N MET A 187 -5.35 12.57 9.96
CA MET A 187 -4.67 13.72 9.35
C MET A 187 -4.12 14.60 10.47
N ARG A 188 -2.82 14.54 10.70
CA ARG A 188 -2.11 15.16 11.82
C ARG A 188 -1.40 16.45 11.43
N SER A 189 -1.33 16.79 10.14
CA SER A 189 -0.60 17.96 9.67
C SER A 189 -1.35 18.70 8.55
N ASN A 190 -0.83 19.85 8.13
CA ASN A 190 -1.40 20.56 6.97
C ASN A 190 -0.99 19.86 5.68
N GLU A 191 0.16 19.22 5.70
CA GLU A 191 0.73 18.39 4.66
C GLU A 191 -0.21 17.19 4.40
N ASP A 192 -0.68 16.51 5.45
CA ASP A 192 -1.68 15.43 5.34
C ASP A 192 -2.98 15.94 4.70
N PHE A 193 -3.42 17.14 5.08
CA PHE A 193 -4.63 17.74 4.53
C PHE A 193 -4.45 18.10 3.05
N GLN A 194 -3.30 18.66 2.69
CA GLN A 194 -2.97 18.98 1.31
C GLN A 194 -2.90 17.70 0.47
N GLU A 195 -2.24 16.67 0.99
CA GLU A 195 -2.12 15.37 0.34
C GLU A 195 -3.50 14.73 0.13
N ALA A 196 -4.39 14.80 1.12
CA ALA A 196 -5.77 14.35 0.99
C ALA A 196 -6.53 15.08 -0.13
N GLN A 197 -6.35 16.40 -0.28
CA GLN A 197 -6.98 17.15 -1.38
C GLN A 197 -6.42 16.73 -2.74
N GLU A 198 -5.10 16.58 -2.85
CA GLU A 198 -4.45 16.18 -4.10
C GLU A 198 -4.86 14.76 -4.51
N MET A 199 -4.95 13.83 -3.56
CA MET A 199 -5.48 12.48 -3.78
C MET A 199 -6.89 12.51 -4.36
N LEU A 200 -7.76 13.39 -3.83
CA LEU A 200 -9.14 13.54 -4.30
C LEU A 200 -9.23 14.17 -5.70
N ILE A 201 -8.34 15.11 -6.01
CA ILE A 201 -8.21 15.70 -7.36
C ILE A 201 -7.76 14.62 -8.35
N GLU A 202 -6.74 13.84 -7.98
CA GLU A 202 -6.23 12.71 -8.76
C GLU A 202 -7.30 11.64 -9.00
N TRP A 203 -8.09 11.29 -7.98
CA TRP A 203 -9.23 10.40 -8.15
C TRP A 203 -10.24 10.94 -9.16
N GLY A 204 -10.56 12.23 -9.07
CA GLY A 204 -11.43 12.91 -10.04
C GLY A 204 -10.91 12.81 -11.48
N ARG A 205 -9.60 12.96 -11.68
CA ARG A 205 -8.94 12.81 -12.99
C ARG A 205 -9.02 11.38 -13.51
N ILE A 206 -8.67 10.37 -12.71
CA ILE A 206 -8.72 8.95 -13.10
C ILE A 206 -10.11 8.53 -13.56
N ARG A 207 -11.17 9.09 -12.97
CA ARG A 207 -12.54 8.78 -13.40
C ARG A 207 -12.99 9.51 -14.65
N GLN A 208 -12.44 10.69 -14.93
CA GLN A 208 -12.70 11.44 -16.17
C GLN A 208 -11.96 10.82 -17.36
N GLU A 209 -10.73 10.37 -17.12
CA GLU A 209 -9.93 9.58 -18.04
C GLU A 209 -10.46 8.14 -18.03
N LYS A 210 -11.49 7.82 -18.82
CA LYS A 210 -11.97 6.44 -18.97
C LYS A 210 -10.77 5.50 -19.11
N PRO A 211 -10.66 4.41 -18.32
CA PRO A 211 -9.52 3.52 -18.41
C PRO A 211 -9.46 2.95 -19.83
N THR A 212 -8.35 3.22 -20.53
CA THR A 212 -7.96 2.43 -21.69
C THR A 212 -7.65 1.02 -21.19
N TYR A 213 -8.67 0.19 -21.17
CA TYR A 213 -8.59 -1.20 -20.73
C TYR A 213 -7.60 -1.94 -21.63
N ILE A 214 -6.39 -2.19 -21.14
CA ILE A 214 -5.53 -3.24 -21.70
C ILE A 214 -6.19 -4.54 -21.24
N SER A 215 -6.88 -5.20 -22.17
CA SER A 215 -7.49 -6.50 -21.88
C SER A 215 -6.44 -7.44 -21.30
N PRO A 216 -6.72 -8.16 -20.20
CA PRO A 216 -5.85 -9.22 -19.75
C PRO A 216 -5.61 -10.20 -20.92
N PRO A 217 -4.38 -10.66 -21.16
CA PRO A 217 -4.18 -11.79 -22.04
C PRO A 217 -5.02 -12.96 -21.52
N GLU A 218 -5.72 -13.65 -22.43
CA GLU A 218 -6.60 -14.80 -22.18
C GLU A 218 -6.21 -15.62 -20.96
N GLU A 219 -7.18 -15.84 -20.07
CA GLU A 219 -7.06 -16.60 -18.83
C GLU A 219 -6.33 -17.94 -19.07
N GLN A 220 -5.08 -18.02 -18.61
CA GLN A 220 -4.52 -19.31 -18.24
C GLN A 220 -5.09 -19.67 -16.86
N PRO A 221 -5.66 -20.89 -16.70
CA PRO A 221 -6.43 -21.23 -15.51
C PRO A 221 -5.61 -20.97 -14.24
N ALA A 222 -6.24 -20.24 -13.31
CA ALA A 222 -5.67 -19.79 -12.05
C ALA A 222 -4.86 -20.92 -11.39
N ARG A 223 -3.54 -20.74 -11.34
CA ARG A 223 -2.69 -21.61 -10.53
C ARG A 223 -3.00 -21.28 -9.07
N SER A 224 -3.85 -22.11 -8.45
CA SER A 224 -4.16 -22.10 -7.02
C SER A 224 -2.91 -21.72 -6.20
N TRP A 225 -3.07 -20.83 -5.22
CA TRP A 225 -2.01 -20.42 -4.28
C TRP A 225 -1.25 -21.60 -3.64
N ARG A 226 -1.92 -22.75 -3.49
CA ARG A 226 -1.29 -24.02 -3.07
C ARG A 226 -0.19 -24.49 -4.03
N ASN A 227 -0.36 -24.27 -5.34
CA ASN A 227 0.62 -24.61 -6.36
C ASN A 227 1.81 -23.66 -6.35
N ILE A 228 1.61 -22.37 -6.06
CA ILE A 228 2.69 -21.38 -5.97
C ILE A 228 3.61 -21.71 -4.78
N ILE A 229 3.02 -21.92 -3.60
CA ILE A 229 3.77 -22.31 -2.39
C ILE A 229 4.45 -23.68 -2.57
N SER A 230 3.77 -24.66 -3.17
CA SER A 230 4.39 -25.98 -3.40
C SER A 230 5.52 -25.95 -4.44
N ASN A 231 5.44 -25.08 -5.45
CA ASN A 231 6.47 -24.97 -6.49
C ASN A 231 7.71 -24.23 -5.98
N LEU A 232 7.55 -23.23 -5.10
CA LEU A 232 8.65 -22.62 -4.37
C LEU A 232 9.34 -23.64 -3.46
N GLY A 233 8.57 -24.44 -2.71
CA GLY A 233 9.10 -25.52 -1.87
C GLY A 233 9.82 -26.64 -2.65
N ARG A 234 9.34 -27.03 -3.84
CA ARG A 234 9.99 -28.05 -4.68
C ARG A 234 11.28 -27.56 -5.33
N ARG A 235 11.32 -26.29 -5.78
CA ARG A 235 12.52 -25.70 -6.37
C ARG A 235 13.66 -25.54 -5.35
N LEU A 236 13.33 -25.23 -4.10
CA LEU A 236 14.31 -25.19 -3.00
C LEU A 236 14.86 -26.58 -2.65
N LYS A 237 14.04 -27.65 -2.73
CA LYS A 237 14.50 -29.04 -2.53
C LYS A 237 15.41 -29.53 -3.66
N LEU A 238 15.15 -29.15 -4.91
CA LEU A 238 16.00 -29.51 -6.05
C LEU A 238 17.35 -28.79 -6.01
N ALA A 239 17.41 -27.54 -5.53
CA ALA A 239 18.65 -26.81 -5.31
C ALA A 239 19.53 -27.42 -4.19
N LYS A 240 18.92 -27.94 -3.10
CA LYS A 240 19.66 -28.66 -2.04
C LYS A 240 20.23 -30.01 -2.51
N ASN A 241 19.63 -30.65 -3.52
CA ASN A 241 20.12 -31.93 -4.06
C ASN A 241 21.23 -31.81 -5.12
N TRP A 242 21.48 -30.60 -5.66
CA TRP A 242 22.58 -30.35 -6.60
C TRP A 242 23.92 -30.03 -5.91
N GLY A 243 23.91 -29.80 -4.58
CA GLY A 243 25.12 -29.51 -3.79
C GLY A 243 25.81 -30.71 -3.16
N ASN A 244 25.35 -31.95 -3.41
CA ASN A 244 25.91 -33.19 -2.87
C ASN A 244 26.32 -34.17 -3.99
N LYS A 245 27.20 -33.72 -4.89
CA LYS A 245 27.99 -34.60 -5.76
C LYS A 245 29.42 -34.10 -5.83
#